data_AF-A0A450U4M2-F1
#
_entry.id   AF-A0A450U4M2-F1
#
_cell.length_a   1.000
_cell.length_b   1.000
_cell.length_c   1.000
_cell.angle_alpha   90.00
_cell.angle_beta   90.00
_cell.angle_gamma   90.00
#
_symmetry.space_group_name_H-M   'P 1'
#
loop_
_entity.id
_entity.type
_entity.pdbx_description
1 polymer ?
#
loop_
_entity_poly.entity_id
_entity_poly.type
_entity_poly.pdbx_seq_one_letter_code
_entity_poly.pdbx_strand_id
1 'polypeptide(L)'
;MGATATQLLRSLDKGKTSEIFLSDEGDAPELTPQMREDIDRRLAIAQEQIRNGQYRPLDDEFMKEFSDKAYARSRKLLDSKR
;
A
#
# COMPACT_ATOMS: atom_id res chain seq x y z
N MET A 1 -18.00 -31.37 11.82
CA MET A 1 -16.69 -31.43 11.14
C MET A 1 -16.67 -30.31 10.11
N GLY A 2 -15.75 -29.35 10.25
CA GLY A 2 -15.64 -28.17 9.38
C GLY A 2 -15.19 -26.92 10.12
N ALA A 3 -14.10 -27.02 10.90
CA ALA A 3 -13.40 -25.89 11.47
C ALA A 3 -12.23 -25.55 10.53
N THR A 4 -12.10 -24.29 10.08
CA THR A 4 -10.84 -23.59 9.72
C THR A 4 -11.12 -22.36 8.83
N ALA A 5 -11.59 -21.27 9.42
CA ALA A 5 -11.44 -19.92 8.84
C ALA A 5 -11.53 -18.85 9.92
N THR A 6 -12.32 -19.09 10.97
CA THR A 6 -12.63 -18.10 12.02
C THR A 6 -11.57 -17.97 13.12
N GLN A 7 -10.49 -18.77 13.10
CA GLN A 7 -9.50 -18.79 14.20
C GLN A 7 -8.18 -18.09 13.92
N LEU A 8 -7.86 -17.73 12.67
CA LEU A 8 -6.53 -17.16 12.35
C LEU A 8 -6.36 -15.67 12.69
N LEU A 9 -7.44 -14.96 13.04
CA LEU A 9 -7.39 -13.52 13.33
C LEU A 9 -7.34 -13.16 14.82
N ARG A 10 -7.36 -14.14 15.73
CA ARG A 10 -7.51 -13.86 17.17
C ARG A 10 -6.20 -13.64 17.95
N SER A 11 -5.06 -13.50 17.27
CA SER A 11 -3.77 -13.32 17.96
C SER A 11 -2.83 -12.31 17.33
N LEU A 12 -3.32 -11.31 16.59
CA LEU A 12 -2.49 -10.15 16.26
C LEU A 12 -2.68 -9.10 17.35
N ASP A 13 -1.80 -9.20 18.34
CA ASP A 13 -1.74 -8.36 19.53
C ASP A 13 -1.45 -6.89 19.20
N LYS A 14 -1.90 -6.05 20.13
CA LYS A 14 -1.95 -4.59 20.16
C LYS A 14 -0.76 -3.87 19.51
N GLY A 15 -1.01 -3.24 18.38
CA GLY A 15 -0.08 -2.27 17.80
C GLY A 15 -0.78 -1.37 16.79
N LYS A 16 -1.51 -0.35 17.27
CA LYS A 16 -2.07 0.80 16.53
C LYS A 16 -2.11 0.63 15.00
N THR A 17 -2.88 -0.32 14.49
CA THR A 17 -3.32 -0.26 13.12
C THR A 17 -4.33 0.86 13.09
N SER A 18 -4.02 1.97 12.41
CA SER A 18 -5.06 2.87 11.95
C SER A 18 -6.01 2.00 11.14
N GLU A 19 -7.11 1.61 11.79
CA GLU A 19 -8.12 0.74 11.25
C GLU A 19 -8.68 1.47 10.05
N ILE A 20 -8.21 1.11 8.86
CA ILE A 20 -8.80 1.56 7.62
C ILE A 20 -10.15 0.85 7.62
N PHE A 21 -11.17 1.50 8.17
CA PHE A 21 -12.55 1.07 8.02
C PHE A 21 -12.82 1.04 6.51
N LEU A 22 -12.79 -0.15 5.94
CA LEU A 22 -13.43 -0.40 4.66
C LEU A 22 -14.91 -0.18 4.92
N SER A 23 -15.42 0.98 4.50
CA SER A 23 -16.84 1.29 4.58
C SER A 23 -17.64 0.15 3.98
N ASP A 24 -18.76 -0.14 4.63
CA ASP A 24 -19.74 -1.17 4.28
C ASP A 24 -19.93 -1.29 2.76
N GLU A 25 -19.95 -2.52 2.28
CA GLU A 25 -19.82 -2.99 0.89
C GLU A 25 -20.94 -2.50 -0.05
N GLY A 26 -21.87 -1.67 0.44
CA GLY A 26 -23.09 -1.25 -0.22
C GLY A 26 -23.00 0.00 -1.10
N ASP A 27 -21.96 0.83 -0.98
CA ASP A 27 -21.84 2.12 -1.71
C ASP A 27 -20.46 2.37 -2.33
N ALA A 28 -19.60 1.33 -2.40
CA ALA A 28 -18.33 1.45 -3.08
C ALA A 28 -18.57 1.54 -4.60
N PRO A 29 -18.04 2.55 -5.31
CA PRO A 29 -18.20 2.64 -6.75
C PRO A 29 -17.63 1.38 -7.41
N GLU A 30 -18.48 0.65 -8.15
CA GLU A 30 -18.06 -0.56 -8.84
C GLU A 30 -16.99 -0.25 -9.88
N LEU A 31 -15.95 -1.09 -9.93
CA LEU A 31 -14.93 -1.01 -10.97
C LEU A 31 -15.53 -1.36 -12.32
N THR A 32 -15.37 -0.47 -13.29
CA THR A 32 -15.71 -0.76 -14.68
C THR A 32 -14.86 -1.94 -15.20
N PRO A 33 -15.34 -2.69 -16.21
CA PRO A 33 -14.55 -3.76 -16.81
C PRO A 33 -13.15 -3.32 -17.26
N GLN A 34 -13.05 -2.11 -17.83
CA GLN A 34 -11.77 -1.53 -18.26
C GLN A 34 -10.81 -1.28 -17.08
N MET A 35 -11.32 -0.80 -15.95
CA MET A 35 -10.51 -0.62 -14.75
C MET A 35 -10.01 -1.97 -14.21
N ARG A 36 -10.84 -3.01 -14.24
CA ARG A 36 -10.45 -4.37 -13.82
C ARG A 36 -9.32 -4.92 -14.69
N GLU A 37 -9.46 -4.82 -16.02
CA GLU A 37 -8.42 -5.28 -16.95
C GLU A 37 -7.10 -4.51 -16.80
N ASP A 38 -7.15 -3.20 -16.56
CA ASP A 38 -5.95 -2.40 -16.31
C ASP A 38 -5.27 -2.77 -14.99
N ILE A 39 -6.05 -3.02 -13.92
CA ILE A 39 -5.54 -3.51 -12.63
C ILE A 39 -4.86 -4.86 -12.81
N ASP A 40 -5.52 -5.82 -13.47
CA ASP A 40 -4.96 -7.16 -13.70
C ASP A 40 -3.66 -7.10 -14.50
N ARG A 41 -3.61 -6.27 -15.55
CA ARG A 41 -2.39 -6.05 -16.33
C ARG A 41 -1.25 -5.51 -15.47
N ARG A 42 -1.52 -4.47 -14.66
CA ARG A 42 -0.50 -3.87 -13.78
C ARG A 42 -0.02 -4.85 -12.72
N LEU A 43 -0.94 -5.66 -12.17
CA LEU A 43 -0.60 -6.68 -11.19
C LEU A 43 0.32 -7.74 -11.78
N ALA A 44 0.04 -8.22 -12.99
CA ALA A 44 0.90 -9.19 -13.69
C ALA A 44 2.32 -8.64 -13.91
N ILE A 45 2.43 -7.37 -14.32
CA ILE A 45 3.74 -6.71 -14.51
C ILE A 45 4.49 -6.61 -13.17
N ALA A 46 3.81 -6.15 -12.12
CA ALA A 46 4.43 -6.01 -10.80
C ALA A 46 4.91 -7.35 -10.24
N GLN A 47 4.11 -8.41 -10.41
CA GLN A 47 4.50 -9.77 -10.00
C GLN A 47 5.75 -10.25 -10.74
N GLU A 48 5.84 -10.00 -12.04
CA GLU A 48 7.00 -10.37 -12.84
C GLU A 48 8.25 -9.56 -12.45
N GLN A 49 8.10 -8.27 -12.16
CA GLN A 49 9.19 -7.43 -11.63
C GLN A 49 9.68 -7.94 -10.26
N ILE A 50 8.76 -8.35 -9.38
CA ILE A 50 9.11 -8.93 -8.08
C ILE A 50 9.91 -10.23 -8.26
N ARG A 51 9.44 -11.13 -9.13
CA ARG A 51 10.13 -12.39 -9.45
C ARG A 51 11.54 -12.15 -9.98
N ASN A 52 11.70 -11.15 -10.83
CA ASN A 52 12.99 -10.79 -11.43
C ASN A 52 13.87 -9.93 -10.50
N GLY A 53 13.45 -9.68 -9.26
CA GLY A 53 14.20 -8.85 -8.31
C GLY A 53 14.26 -7.37 -8.69
N GLN A 54 13.45 -6.94 -9.66
CA GLN A 54 13.35 -5.56 -10.14
C GLN A 54 12.41 -4.70 -9.28
N TYR A 55 12.49 -4.89 -7.97
CA TYR A 55 11.71 -4.12 -7.01
C TYR A 55 12.62 -3.59 -5.91
N ARG A 56 12.23 -2.47 -5.32
CA ARG A 56 12.88 -1.95 -4.11
C ARG A 56 11.94 -2.19 -2.93
N PRO A 57 12.39 -2.84 -1.85
CA PRO A 57 11.58 -2.96 -0.64
C PRO A 57 11.30 -1.57 -0.06
N LEU A 58 10.08 -1.39 0.43
CA LEU A 58 9.65 -0.18 1.14
C LEU A 58 9.86 -0.37 2.65
N ASP A 59 11.09 -0.72 3.03
CA ASP A 59 11.47 -0.92 4.42
C ASP A 59 11.64 0.42 5.17
N ASP A 60 11.91 0.33 6.47
CA ASP A 60 12.05 1.50 7.34
C ASP A 60 13.19 2.43 6.88
N GLU A 61 14.27 1.86 6.34
CA GLU A 61 15.40 2.64 5.81
C GLU A 61 14.99 3.44 4.57
N PHE A 62 14.31 2.79 3.61
CA PHE A 62 13.75 3.45 2.44
C PHE A 62 12.77 4.57 2.83
N MET A 63 11.84 4.27 3.73
CA MET A 63 10.83 5.22 4.17
C MET A 63 11.44 6.44 4.85
N LYS A 64 12.49 6.24 5.64
CA LYS A 64 13.26 7.33 6.24
C LYS A 64 13.98 8.17 5.18
N GLU A 65 14.71 7.53 4.27
CA GLU A 65 15.44 8.21 3.19
C GLU A 65 14.50 9.05 2.31
N PHE A 66 13.35 8.47 1.94
CA PHE A 66 12.32 9.14 1.18
C PHE A 66 11.79 10.38 1.91
N SER A 67 11.46 10.25 3.19
CA SER A 67 10.95 11.34 4.01
C SER A 67 11.96 12.47 4.17
N ASP A 68 13.23 12.13 4.43
CA ASP A 68 14.32 13.10 4.54
C ASP A 68 14.51 13.89 3.24
N LYS A 69 14.49 13.21 2.08
CA LYS A 69 14.57 13.83 0.75
C LYS A 69 13.37 14.73 0.46
N ALA A 70 12.16 14.28 0.77
CA ALA A 70 10.93 15.04 0.58
C ALA A 70 10.95 16.32 1.43
N TYR A 71 11.35 16.22 2.70
CA TYR A 71 11.48 17.36 3.59
C TYR A 71 12.52 18.37 3.09
N ALA A 72 13.70 17.90 2.69
CA ALA A 72 14.75 18.76 2.16
C ALA A 72 14.31 19.51 0.89
N ARG A 73 13.59 18.82 -0.01
CA ARG A 73 13.01 19.45 -1.22
C ARG A 73 11.97 20.52 -0.85
N SER A 74 11.08 20.21 0.07
CA SER A 74 10.06 21.15 0.54
C SER A 74 10.67 22.39 1.18
N ARG A 75 11.70 22.23 2.02
CA ARG A 75 12.44 23.37 2.60
C ARG A 75 13.08 24.25 1.54
N LYS A 76 13.76 23.67 0.56
CA LYS A 76 14.36 24.45 -0.55
C LYS A 76 13.33 25.30 -1.30
N LEU A 77 12.13 24.76 -1.54
CA LEU A 77 11.05 25.49 -2.22
C LEU A 77 10.46 26.64 -1.39
N LEU A 78 10.47 26.50 -0.06
CA LEU A 78 10.00 27.53 0.86
C LEU A 78 11.06 28.63 1.06
N ASP A 79 12.33 28.24 1.18
CA ASP A 79 13.45 29.16 1.36
C ASP A 79 13.76 29.93 0.05
N SER A 80 13.50 29.37 -1.13
CA SER A 80 13.63 30.06 -2.43
C SER A 80 12.53 31.09 -2.73
N LYS A 81 11.53 31.21 -1.85
CA LYS A 81 10.40 32.17 -1.99
C LYS A 81 10.51 33.35 -1.02
N ARG A 82 11.58 33.44 -0.23
CA ARG A 82 11.91 34.57 0.65
C ARG A 82 13.02 35.40 0.02
#